data_AF-A0A8H6K1W7-F1
#
_entry.id   AF-A0A8H6K1W7-F1
#
_cell.length_a   1.000
_cell.length_b   1.000
_cell.length_c   1.000
_cell.angle_alpha   90.00
_cell.angle_beta   90.00
_cell.angle_gamma   90.00
#
_symmetry.space_group_name_H-M   'P 1'
#
loop_
_entity.id
_entity.type
_entity.pdbx_description
1 polymer ?
#
loop_
_entity_poly.entity_id
_entity_poly.type
_entity_poly.pdbx_seq_one_letter_code
_entity_poly.pdbx_strand_id
1 'polypeptide(L)'
;MHDAAQRFAVSCLSRCAVEKLKSAAEKFWDSEGFLRAVEFAYRSVGGEENKARAVLVAVAAEHANELSDERAFCELLDGVERFNAEFTAAVVKTEGIEMVEIPCGYCGISGECGCSRWSG
;
A
#
# COMPACT_ATOMS: atom_id res chain seq x y z
N MET A 1 21.50 -24.62 22.21
CA MET A 1 21.50 -24.33 20.76
C MET A 1 20.10 -24.44 20.12
N HIS A 2 18.99 -24.26 20.87
CA HIS A 2 17.64 -24.37 20.32
C HIS A 2 17.02 -23.02 19.89
N ASP A 3 17.45 -21.92 20.51
CA ASP A 3 16.90 -20.58 20.27
C ASP A 3 17.27 -20.00 18.89
N ALA A 4 18.54 -20.15 18.48
CA ALA A 4 18.99 -19.70 17.17
C ALA A 4 18.33 -20.50 16.03
N ALA A 5 18.23 -21.82 16.15
CA ALA A 5 17.62 -22.67 15.12
C ALA A 5 16.13 -22.37 14.93
N GLN A 6 15.38 -22.11 16.01
CA GLN A 6 13.99 -21.65 15.91
C GLN A 6 13.89 -20.29 15.22
N ARG A 7 14.74 -19.32 15.57
CA ARG A 7 14.75 -17.99 14.94
C ARG A 7 15.07 -18.07 13.44
N PHE A 8 16.03 -18.89 13.04
CA PHE A 8 16.36 -19.12 11.63
C PHE A 8 15.23 -19.84 10.89
N ALA A 9 14.61 -20.87 11.48
CA ALA A 9 13.49 -21.57 10.88
C ALA A 9 12.27 -20.66 10.67
N VAL A 10 11.94 -19.83 11.67
CA VAL A 10 10.86 -18.83 11.59
C VAL A 10 11.17 -17.77 10.53
N SER A 11 12.42 -17.32 10.43
CA SER A 11 12.85 -16.35 9.41
C SER A 11 12.72 -16.89 7.98
N CYS A 12 13.14 -18.14 7.75
CA CYS A 12 13.02 -18.78 6.44
C CYS A 12 11.57 -19.07 6.06
N LEU A 13 10.74 -19.48 7.02
CA LEU A 13 9.30 -19.69 6.83
C LEU A 13 8.58 -18.38 6.52
N SER A 14 8.89 -17.32 7.25
CA SER A 14 8.36 -15.96 7.01
C SER A 14 8.71 -15.48 5.59
N ARG A 15 9.96 -15.68 5.15
CA ARG A 15 10.36 -15.32 3.78
C ARG A 15 9.60 -16.11 2.72
N CYS A 16 9.50 -17.43 2.87
CA CYS A 16 8.76 -18.28 1.94
C CYS A 16 7.26 -17.94 1.91
N ALA A 17 6.68 -17.58 3.06
CA ALA A 17 5.29 -17.16 3.16
C ALA A 17 5.06 -15.84 2.42
N VAL A 18 5.95 -14.86 2.55
CA VAL A 18 5.87 -13.59 1.82
C VAL A 18 6.04 -13.79 0.32
N GLU A 19 6.97 -14.64 -0.12
CA GLU A 19 7.14 -14.93 -1.56
C GLU A 19 5.91 -15.63 -2.15
N LYS A 20 5.31 -16.57 -1.42
CA LYS A 20 4.06 -17.21 -1.84
C LYS A 20 2.89 -16.25 -1.82
N LEU A 21 2.82 -15.37 -0.82
CA LEU A 21 1.82 -14.31 -0.75
C LEU A 21 1.94 -13.38 -1.94
N LYS A 22 3.16 -12.97 -2.31
CA LYS A 22 3.41 -12.15 -3.50
C LYS A 22 2.89 -12.84 -4.75
N SER A 23 3.32 -14.08 -4.99
CA SER A 23 2.90 -14.82 -6.19
C SER A 23 1.38 -15.09 -6.24
N ALA A 24 0.75 -15.30 -5.08
CA ALA A 24 -0.70 -15.44 -4.99
C ALA A 24 -1.42 -14.10 -5.22
N ALA A 25 -0.91 -13.01 -4.65
CA ALA A 25 -1.44 -11.66 -4.83
C ALA A 25 -1.37 -11.24 -6.30
N GLU A 26 -0.23 -11.44 -6.98
CA GLU A 26 -0.06 -11.16 -8.41
C GLU A 26 -1.02 -11.98 -9.30
N LYS A 27 -1.47 -13.14 -8.82
CA LYS A 27 -2.35 -14.05 -9.58
C LYS A 27 -3.84 -13.85 -9.30
N PHE A 28 -4.18 -13.35 -8.11
CA PHE A 28 -5.56 -13.29 -7.61
C PHE A 28 -5.93 -11.90 -7.10
N TRP A 29 -5.29 -10.86 -7.63
CA TRP A 29 -5.52 -9.46 -7.22
C TRP A 29 -6.97 -9.01 -7.45
N ASP A 30 -7.67 -9.55 -8.46
CA ASP A 30 -9.08 -9.23 -8.78
C ASP A 30 -10.09 -10.02 -7.94
N SER A 31 -9.63 -10.88 -7.03
CA SER A 31 -10.52 -11.73 -6.25
C SER A 31 -10.90 -11.08 -4.91
N GLU A 32 -12.12 -11.32 -4.44
CA GLU A 32 -12.53 -10.97 -3.07
C GLU A 32 -11.57 -11.56 -2.00
N GLY A 33 -10.89 -12.66 -2.32
CA GLY A 33 -9.88 -13.26 -1.47
C GLY A 33 -8.69 -12.33 -1.20
N PHE A 34 -8.32 -11.52 -2.18
CA PHE A 34 -7.27 -10.51 -2.04
C PHE A 34 -7.70 -9.38 -1.10
N LEU A 35 -8.91 -8.84 -1.27
CA LEU A 35 -9.45 -7.79 -0.39
C LEU A 35 -9.53 -8.25 1.07
N ARG A 36 -9.99 -9.49 1.30
CA ARG A 36 -10.01 -10.09 2.65
C ARG A 36 -8.60 -10.29 3.23
N ALA A 37 -7.62 -10.63 2.40
CA ALA A 37 -6.24 -10.75 2.84
C ALA A 37 -5.66 -9.39 3.28
N VAL A 38 -6.00 -8.30 2.57
CA VAL A 38 -5.65 -6.94 2.98
C VAL A 38 -6.31 -6.60 4.32
N GLU A 39 -7.63 -6.77 4.44
CA GLU A 39 -8.33 -6.51 5.70
C GLU A 39 -7.72 -7.29 6.87
N PHE A 40 -7.46 -8.58 6.67
CA PHE A 40 -6.84 -9.43 7.69
C PHE A 40 -5.43 -8.95 8.08
N ALA A 41 -4.61 -8.59 7.10
CA ALA A 41 -3.25 -8.11 7.34
C ALA A 41 -3.24 -6.80 8.16
N TYR A 42 -4.22 -5.91 7.97
CA TYR A 42 -4.33 -4.65 8.71
C TYR A 42 -5.08 -4.76 10.04
N ARG A 43 -5.94 -5.76 10.20
CA ARG A 43 -6.65 -6.06 11.45
C ARG A 43 -5.78 -6.78 12.48
N SER A 44 -4.78 -7.52 12.03
CA SER A 44 -3.86 -8.25 12.89
C SER A 44 -2.70 -7.34 13.37
N VAL A 45 -2.34 -7.43 14.65
CA VAL A 45 -1.56 -6.40 15.39
C VAL A 45 -0.06 -6.77 15.51
N GLY A 46 0.43 -7.75 14.75
CA GLY A 46 1.81 -8.25 14.81
C GLY A 46 2.80 -7.47 13.92
N GLY A 47 3.97 -7.14 14.47
CA GLY A 47 5.01 -6.37 13.77
C GLY A 47 5.66 -7.06 12.56
N GLU A 48 5.57 -8.39 12.45
CA GLU A 48 6.09 -9.14 11.28
C GLU A 48 5.21 -9.01 10.03
N GLU A 49 3.99 -8.50 10.19
CA GLU A 49 3.00 -8.37 9.11
C GLU A 49 3.27 -7.16 8.21
N ASN A 50 4.22 -6.29 8.58
CA ASN A 50 4.66 -5.17 7.74
C ASN A 50 5.16 -5.62 6.35
N LYS A 51 5.81 -6.78 6.25
CA LYS A 51 6.27 -7.29 4.94
C LYS A 51 5.11 -7.79 4.08
N ALA A 52 4.13 -8.44 4.69
CA ALA A 52 2.93 -8.90 3.99
C ALA A 52 2.08 -7.71 3.51
N ARG A 53 1.90 -6.68 4.36
CA ARG A 53 1.24 -5.43 3.99
C ARG A 53 1.93 -4.73 2.82
N ALA A 54 3.26 -4.58 2.90
CA ALA A 54 4.03 -3.95 1.84
C ALA A 54 3.88 -4.67 0.48
N VAL A 55 3.84 -6.01 0.49
CA VAL A 55 3.61 -6.80 -0.73
C VAL A 55 2.19 -6.59 -1.27
N LEU A 56 1.17 -6.65 -0.42
CA LEU A 56 -0.23 -6.45 -0.84
C LEU A 56 -0.44 -5.04 -1.40
N VAL A 57 0.15 -4.03 -0.75
CA VAL A 57 0.11 -2.63 -1.20
C VAL A 57 0.82 -2.47 -2.55
N ALA A 58 1.99 -3.09 -2.73
CA ALA A 58 2.72 -3.01 -3.99
C ALA A 58 1.92 -3.61 -5.15
N VAL A 59 1.36 -4.81 -4.96
CA VAL A 59 0.55 -5.48 -5.99
C VAL A 59 -0.72 -4.68 -6.29
N ALA A 60 -1.40 -4.18 -5.26
CA ALA A 60 -2.56 -3.31 -5.46
C ALA A 60 -2.18 -2.04 -6.26
N ALA A 61 -1.04 -1.43 -5.95
CA ALA A 61 -0.57 -0.23 -6.65
C ALA A 61 -0.22 -0.50 -8.11
N GLU A 62 0.37 -1.66 -8.43
CA GLU A 62 0.64 -2.08 -9.80
C GLU A 62 -0.65 -2.23 -10.62
N HIS A 63 -1.74 -2.68 -9.99
CA HIS A 63 -3.06 -2.85 -10.61
C HIS A 63 -4.05 -1.75 -10.24
N ALA A 64 -3.58 -0.57 -9.78
CA ALA A 64 -4.45 0.47 -9.24
C ALA A 64 -5.51 0.95 -10.23
N ASN A 65 -5.16 1.06 -11.52
CA ASN A 65 -6.09 1.47 -12.56
C ASN A 65 -7.27 0.49 -12.70
N GLU A 66 -7.00 -0.80 -12.61
CA GLU A 66 -8.02 -1.86 -12.73
C GLU A 66 -8.85 -1.98 -11.44
N LEU A 67 -8.18 -1.92 -10.28
CA LEU A 67 -8.82 -2.01 -8.97
C LEU A 67 -9.66 -0.78 -8.62
N SER A 68 -9.34 0.39 -9.16
CA SER A 68 -10.09 1.63 -8.88
C SER A 68 -11.51 1.63 -9.45
N ASP A 69 -11.80 0.78 -10.43
CA ASP A 69 -13.16 0.57 -10.96
C ASP A 69 -13.97 -0.38 -10.06
N GLU A 70 -13.29 -1.17 -9.22
CA GLU A 70 -13.95 -2.17 -8.38
C GLU A 70 -14.52 -1.54 -7.10
N ARG A 71 -15.84 -1.56 -6.98
CA ARG A 71 -16.55 -0.97 -5.83
C ARG A 71 -16.11 -1.54 -4.48
N ALA A 72 -15.83 -2.85 -4.43
CA ALA A 72 -15.37 -3.52 -3.20
C ALA A 72 -13.99 -3.02 -2.75
N PHE A 73 -13.12 -2.68 -3.70
CA PHE A 73 -11.81 -2.09 -3.41
C PHE A 73 -11.96 -0.65 -2.86
N CYS A 74 -12.87 0.15 -3.42
CA CYS A 74 -13.19 1.47 -2.88
C CYS A 74 -13.74 1.41 -1.44
N GLU A 75 -14.61 0.44 -1.14
CA GLU A 75 -15.10 0.21 0.22
C GLU A 75 -13.97 -0.21 1.19
N LEU A 76 -13.00 -0.99 0.71
CA LEU A 76 -11.82 -1.36 1.50
C LEU A 76 -10.92 -0.14 1.81
N LEU A 77 -10.74 0.77 0.84
CA LEU A 77 -9.96 2.00 1.03
C LEU A 77 -10.60 2.94 2.06
N ASP A 78 -11.92 2.99 2.12
CA ASP A 78 -12.66 3.75 3.14
C ASP A 78 -12.60 3.06 4.51
N GLY A 79 -12.73 1.74 4.55
CA GLY A 79 -12.73 0.95 5.79
C GLY A 79 -11.35 0.76 6.44
N VAL A 80 -10.25 0.90 5.68
CA VAL A 80 -8.89 0.65 6.15
C VAL A 80 -7.99 1.86 5.84
N GLU A 81 -8.12 2.93 6.64
CA GLU A 81 -7.39 4.20 6.45
C GLU A 81 -5.87 4.02 6.30
N ARG A 82 -5.26 3.10 7.07
CA ARG A 82 -3.82 2.82 6.98
C ARG A 82 -3.45 2.22 5.63
N PHE A 83 -4.26 1.31 5.12
CA PHE A 83 -4.03 0.72 3.80
C PHE A 83 -4.16 1.78 2.72
N ASN A 84 -5.17 2.65 2.80
CA ASN A 84 -5.35 3.74 1.85
C ASN A 84 -4.15 4.70 1.82
N ALA A 85 -3.61 5.08 2.99
CA ALA A 85 -2.41 5.90 3.07
C ALA A 85 -1.18 5.21 2.45
N GLU A 86 -0.97 3.93 2.75
CA GLU A 86 0.15 3.16 2.19
C GLU A 86 0.01 2.90 0.68
N PHE A 87 -1.21 2.60 0.22
CA PHE A 87 -1.58 2.41 -1.18
C PHE A 87 -1.36 3.68 -2.00
N THR A 88 -1.89 4.82 -1.54
CA THR A 88 -1.69 6.11 -2.22
C THR A 88 -0.20 6.45 -2.32
N ALA A 89 0.57 6.22 -1.25
CA ALA A 89 2.02 6.44 -1.27
C ALA A 89 2.75 5.48 -2.23
N ALA A 90 2.25 4.25 -2.41
CA ALA A 90 2.82 3.29 -3.34
C ALA A 90 2.49 3.64 -4.80
N VAL A 91 1.24 3.99 -5.10
CA VAL A 91 0.81 4.42 -6.45
C VAL A 91 1.61 5.64 -6.92
N VAL A 92 1.78 6.64 -6.07
CA VAL A 92 2.58 7.84 -6.39
C VAL A 92 4.05 7.48 -6.66
N LYS A 93 4.59 6.44 -6.01
CA LYS A 93 5.96 5.97 -6.25
C LYS A 93 6.10 5.15 -7.53
N THR A 94 5.12 4.30 -7.85
CA THR A 94 5.14 3.44 -9.05
C THR A 94 4.92 4.23 -10.33
N GLU A 95 4.08 5.27 -10.28
CA GLU A 95 3.78 6.13 -11.42
C GLU A 95 4.90 7.14 -11.74
N GLY A 96 6.00 7.15 -10.97
CA GLY A 96 7.16 7.99 -11.27
C GLY A 96 6.76 9.44 -11.56
N ILE A 97 5.86 9.99 -10.77
CA ILE A 97 5.50 11.40 -10.90
C ILE A 97 6.69 12.19 -10.35
N GLU A 98 7.60 12.56 -11.26
CA GLU A 98 8.25 13.87 -11.20
C GLU A 98 7.20 14.84 -10.70
N MET A 99 7.43 15.50 -9.56
CA MET A 99 6.57 16.54 -8.99
C MET A 99 5.73 17.20 -10.08
N VAL A 100 4.47 16.76 -10.23
CA VAL A 100 3.50 17.60 -10.91
C VAL A 100 3.29 18.69 -9.89
N GLU A 101 4.03 19.79 -10.06
CA GLU A 101 3.65 21.09 -9.55
C GLU A 101 2.16 21.21 -9.82
N ILE A 102 1.34 21.00 -8.80
CA ILE A 102 -0.08 21.31 -8.90
C ILE A 102 -0.07 22.82 -9.12
N PRO A 103 -0.39 23.34 -10.32
CA PRO A 103 -0.51 24.77 -10.47
C PRO A 103 -1.58 25.18 -9.48
N CYS A 104 -1.24 26.08 -8.56
CA CYS A 104 -2.21 26.79 -7.76
C CYS A 104 -3.36 27.21 -8.69
N GLY A 105 -4.52 26.54 -8.59
CA GLY A 105 -5.71 26.84 -9.40
C GLY A 105 -6.29 28.24 -9.14
N TYR A 106 -5.60 29.04 -8.32
CA TYR A 106 -5.93 30.41 -7.95
C TYR A 106 -4.89 31.45 -8.37
N CYS A 107 -3.85 31.07 -9.10
CA CYS A 107 -2.73 31.94 -9.40
C CYS A 107 -2.49 32.02 -10.91
N GLY A 108 -3.42 32.63 -11.65
CA GLY A 108 -3.28 32.92 -13.08
C GLY A 108 -2.28 34.04 -13.41
N ILE A 109 -1.19 34.19 -12.64
CA ILE A 109 -0.15 35.20 -12.89
C ILE A 109 1.21 34.61 -12.46
N SER A 110 2.14 34.53 -13.41
CA SER A 110 3.53 34.16 -13.17
C SER A 110 4.20 35.19 -12.26
N GLY A 111 4.44 34.83 -11.01
CA GLY A 111 5.21 35.63 -10.05
C GLY A 111 4.89 35.26 -8.60
N GLU A 112 5.76 34.47 -7.97
CA GLU A 112 5.95 34.33 -6.52
C GLU A 112 4.70 34.00 -5.67
N CYS A 113 4.32 32.72 -5.59
CA CYS A 113 3.29 32.26 -4.66
C CYS A 113 3.91 31.95 -3.27
N GLY A 114 4.05 32.96 -2.41
CA GLY A 114 4.45 32.82 -1.01
C GLY A 114 3.33 32.28 -0.10
N CYS A 115 2.93 31.01 -0.24
CA CYS A 115 1.96 30.39 0.68
C CYS A 115 2.65 29.91 1.98
N SER A 116 2.97 30.89 2.83
CA SER A 116 3.45 30.64 4.19
C SER A 116 2.29 30.31 5.13
N ARG A 117 2.49 29.27 5.94
CA ARG A 117 2.13 29.20 7.37
C ARG A 117 0.63 29.30 7.70
N TRP A 118 -0.03 28.15 7.83
CA TRP A 118 -1.29 28.04 8.56
C TRP A 118 -1.05 28.28 10.06
N SER A 119 -1.70 29.29 10.61
CA SER A 119 -1.95 29.45 12.04
C SER A 119 -3.39 29.95 12.18
N GLY A 120 -4.22 29.11 12.79
CA GLY A 120 -5.54 29.43 13.32
C GLY A 120 -5.67 28.70 14.64
#